data_AF-A0A1Y3EET7-F1
#
_entry.id   AF-A0A1Y3EET7-F1
#
_cell.length_a   1.000
_cell.length_b   1.000
_cell.length_c   1.000
_cell.angle_alpha   90.00
_cell.angle_beta   90.00
_cell.angle_gamma   90.00
#
_symmetry.space_group_name_H-M   'P 1'
#
loop_
_entity.id
_entity.type
_entity.pdbx_description
1 polymer ?
#
loop_
_entity_poly.entity_id
_entity_poly.type
_entity_poly.pdbx_seq_one_letter_code
_entity_poly.pdbx_strand_id
1 'polypeptide(L)'
;CVLLPSKTVAPLRGRRSIFPGLVNYRGSCSVNSVISCLYASVELRNYIVHHWSRSAPFDFKLLREFCKLIYEMRDRSVINVIPNDSL
;
A
#
# COMPACT_ATOMS: atom_id res chain seq x y z
N CYS A 1 -23.14 6.71 -10.73
CA CYS A 1 -21.94 5.99 -11.19
C CYS A 1 -20.71 6.79 -10.82
N VAL A 2 -19.95 6.38 -9.79
CA VAL A 2 -18.69 7.06 -9.43
C VAL A 2 -17.59 6.46 -10.30
N LEU A 3 -17.14 7.22 -11.30
CA LEU A 3 -15.94 6.88 -12.05
C LEU A 3 -14.75 6.86 -11.08
N LEU A 4 -14.10 5.71 -10.94
CA LEU A 4 -12.78 5.61 -10.32
C LEU A 4 -11.81 6.49 -11.13
N PRO A 5 -11.01 7.36 -10.49
CA PRO A 5 -10.03 8.14 -11.22
C PRO A 5 -8.95 7.19 -11.74
N SER A 6 -8.67 7.29 -13.03
CA SER A 6 -7.53 6.64 -13.67
C SER A 6 -6.24 7.03 -12.92
N LYS A 7 -5.37 6.04 -12.69
CA LYS A 7 -4.07 6.17 -11.99
C LYS A 7 -3.43 7.52 -12.30
N THR A 8 -3.40 8.40 -11.31
CA THR A 8 -2.94 9.78 -11.50
C THR A 8 -1.42 9.79 -11.54
N VAL A 9 -0.85 9.88 -12.74
CA VAL A 9 0.60 10.09 -12.93
C VAL A 9 0.86 11.59 -12.82
N ALA A 10 1.33 12.06 -11.66
CA ALA A 10 1.52 13.48 -11.40
C ALA A 10 2.82 14.05 -12.02
N PRO A 11 2.83 15.33 -12.45
CA PRO A 11 3.99 16.00 -13.04
C PRO A 11 5.09 16.24 -11.99
N LEU A 12 6.34 16.05 -12.41
CA LEU A 12 7.57 16.23 -11.61
C LEU A 12 7.77 17.69 -11.16
N ARG A 13 7.43 18.08 -9.92
CA ARG A 13 8.02 19.31 -9.29
C ARG A 13 7.86 19.51 -7.77
N GLY A 14 7.64 18.46 -6.99
CA GLY A 14 7.78 18.49 -5.52
C GLY A 14 8.84 17.49 -5.06
N ARG A 15 9.50 17.73 -3.91
CA ARG A 15 10.27 16.69 -3.21
C ARG A 15 9.35 15.48 -3.06
N ARG A 16 9.55 14.47 -3.91
CA ARG A 16 8.72 13.27 -3.88
C ARG A 16 8.96 12.61 -2.54
N SER A 17 7.86 12.34 -1.82
CA SER A 17 7.91 11.39 -0.71
C SER A 17 8.56 10.11 -1.21
N ILE A 18 9.44 9.53 -0.40
CA ILE A 18 10.05 8.22 -0.68
C ILE A 18 9.00 7.10 -0.70
N PHE A 19 7.79 7.36 -0.19
CA PHE A 19 6.66 6.45 -0.13
C PHE A 19 5.46 7.01 -0.90
N PRO A 20 4.72 6.17 -1.63
CA PRO A 20 3.49 6.59 -2.31
C PRO A 20 2.42 7.03 -1.31
N GLY A 21 1.56 7.95 -1.75
CA GLY A 21 0.37 8.33 -1.01
C GLY A 21 -0.70 7.24 -1.04
N LEU A 22 -1.56 7.22 -0.03
CA LEU A 22 -2.75 6.37 0.00
C LEU A 22 -4.00 7.22 -0.21
N VAL A 23 -4.78 6.90 -1.23
CA VAL A 23 -6.00 7.63 -1.54
C VAL A 23 -7.03 7.38 -0.44
N ASN A 24 -7.58 8.46 0.13
CA ASN A 24 -8.67 8.36 1.08
C ASN A 24 -9.99 8.08 0.34
N TYR A 25 -10.26 6.79 0.12
CA TYR A 25 -11.52 6.32 -0.45
C TYR A 25 -12.48 5.91 0.67
N ARG A 26 -13.73 6.38 0.63
CA ARG A 26 -14.81 6.04 1.59
C ARG A 26 -14.45 6.24 3.08
N GLY A 27 -13.62 7.22 3.41
CA GLY A 27 -13.25 7.48 4.81
C GLY A 27 -12.17 6.56 5.38
N SER A 28 -11.38 5.92 4.52
CA SER A 28 -10.25 5.03 4.89
C SER A 28 -9.03 5.75 5.48
N CYS A 29 -9.10 7.04 5.81
CA CYS A 29 -7.93 7.79 6.31
C CYS A 29 -7.29 7.19 7.58
N SER A 30 -8.09 6.59 8.47
CA SER A 30 -7.60 5.89 9.67
C SER A 30 -6.84 4.61 9.32
N VAL A 31 -7.31 3.86 8.33
CA VAL A 31 -6.64 2.65 7.85
C VAL A 31 -5.36 3.03 7.08
N ASN A 32 -5.43 4.08 6.27
CA ASN A 32 -4.29 4.61 5.53
C ASN A 32 -3.15 5.09 6.45
N SER A 33 -3.47 5.70 7.60
CA SER A 33 -2.44 6.11 8.56
C SER A 33 -1.76 4.91 9.20
N VAL A 34 -2.51 3.86 9.58
CA VAL A 34 -1.96 2.60 10.08
C VAL A 34 -1.07 1.92 9.04
N ILE A 35 -1.54 1.78 7.80
CA ILE A 35 -0.75 1.19 6.70
C ILE A 35 0.54 1.97 6.49
N SER A 36 0.47 3.30 6.50
CA SER A 36 1.65 4.15 6.31
C SER A 36 2.67 3.96 7.44
N CYS A 37 2.22 3.86 8.69
CA CYS A 37 3.08 3.57 9.85
C CYS A 37 3.74 2.20 9.75
N LEU A 38 2.97 1.17 9.41
CA LEU A 38 3.49 -0.20 9.24
C LEU A 38 4.49 -0.26 8.07
N TYR A 39 4.16 0.37 6.95
CA TYR A 39 5.05 0.44 5.79
C TYR A 39 6.34 1.20 6.11
N ALA A 40 6.34 2.18 7.02
CA ALA A 40 7.57 2.88 7.40
C ALA A 40 8.58 1.98 8.13
N SER A 41 8.13 0.91 8.82
CA SER A 41 9.03 -0.06 9.49
C SER A 41 9.85 -0.86 8.47
N VAL A 42 11.17 -0.70 8.54
CA VAL A 42 12.12 -1.36 7.64
C VAL A 42 12.12 -2.87 7.87
N GLU A 43 12.10 -3.28 9.13
CA GLU A 43 12.13 -4.67 9.58
C GLU A 43 10.88 -5.41 9.09
N LEU A 44 9.70 -4.79 9.25
CA LEU A 44 8.44 -5.37 8.81
C LEU A 44 8.40 -5.50 7.29
N ARG A 45 8.76 -4.44 6.55
CA ARG A 45 8.83 -4.51 5.08
C ARG A 45 9.78 -5.62 4.61
N ASN A 46 10.96 -5.71 5.20
CA ASN A 46 11.95 -6.72 4.83
C ASN A 46 11.44 -8.13 5.14
N TYR A 47 10.84 -8.34 6.32
CA TYR A 47 10.25 -9.60 6.70
C TYR A 47 9.20 -10.06 5.68
N ILE A 48 8.25 -9.18 5.34
CA ILE A 48 7.21 -9.46 4.35
C ILE A 48 7.85 -9.83 3.00
N VAL A 49 8.78 -9.03 2.49
CA VAL A 49 9.40 -9.26 1.19
C VAL A 49 10.15 -10.60 1.11
N HIS A 50 10.79 -11.03 2.20
CA HIS A 50 11.62 -12.25 2.22
C HIS A 50 10.84 -13.53 2.56
N HIS A 51 9.75 -13.43 3.31
CA HIS A 51 9.05 -14.60 3.86
C HIS A 51 7.62 -14.82 3.33
N TRP A 52 7.05 -13.85 2.60
CA TRP A 52 5.66 -13.93 2.13
C TRP A 52 5.34 -15.17 1.29
N SER A 53 6.26 -15.59 0.41
CA SER A 53 6.05 -16.77 -0.44
C SER A 53 6.25 -18.12 0.28
N ARG A 54 6.79 -18.13 1.51
CA ARG A 54 7.37 -19.33 2.11
C ARG A 54 6.63 -19.86 3.34
N SER A 55 5.77 -19.09 3.99
CA SER A 55 5.28 -19.47 5.33
C SER A 55 3.95 -18.83 5.71
N ALA A 56 2.82 -19.42 5.28
CA ALA A 56 1.59 -19.34 6.06
C ALA A 56 0.66 -20.51 5.71
N PRO A 57 0.49 -21.51 6.59
CA PRO A 57 -0.54 -22.54 6.44
C PRO A 57 -1.96 -22.03 6.75
N PHE A 58 -2.13 -20.73 7.01
CA PHE A 58 -3.41 -20.10 7.35
C PHE A 58 -3.71 -18.97 6.38
N ASP A 59 -4.89 -19.04 5.73
CA ASP A 59 -5.40 -18.03 4.80
C ASP A 59 -5.91 -16.79 5.53
N PHE A 60 -4.99 -16.04 6.15
CA PHE A 60 -5.30 -14.72 6.68
C PHE A 60 -5.44 -13.74 5.51
N LYS A 61 -6.64 -13.69 4.94
CA LYS A 61 -7.00 -12.79 3.82
C LYS A 61 -6.49 -11.37 4.02
N LEU A 62 -6.62 -10.82 5.24
CA LEU A 62 -6.14 -9.47 5.58
C LEU A 62 -4.62 -9.35 5.39
N LEU A 63 -3.85 -10.30 5.93
CA LEU A 63 -2.40 -10.29 5.80
C LEU A 63 -1.98 -10.45 4.32
N ARG A 64 -2.70 -11.26 3.55
CA ARG A 64 -2.49 -11.41 2.10
C ARG A 64 -2.69 -10.12 1.34
N GLU A 65 -3.79 -9.43 1.57
CA GLU A 65 -4.05 -8.16 0.92
C GLU A 65 -3.06 -7.08 1.38
N PHE A 66 -2.70 -7.06 2.67
CA PHE A 66 -1.68 -6.16 3.19
C PHE A 66 -0.31 -6.40 2.53
N CYS A 67 0.15 -7.64 2.42
CA CYS A 67 1.44 -7.93 1.78
C CYS A 67 1.45 -7.54 0.30
N LYS A 68 0.37 -7.80 -0.45
CA LYS A 68 0.22 -7.32 -1.84
C LYS A 68 0.35 -5.80 -1.92
N LEU A 69 -0.31 -5.09 -1.01
CA LEU A 69 -0.24 -3.64 -0.92
C LEU A 69 1.19 -3.16 -0.66
N ILE A 70 1.94 -3.80 0.25
CA ILE A 70 3.35 -3.47 0.52
C ILE A 70 4.22 -3.62 -0.74
N TYR A 71 3.97 -4.64 -1.58
CA TYR A 71 4.67 -4.78 -2.86
C TYR A 71 4.32 -3.67 -3.85
N GLU A 72 3.04 -3.28 -3.96
CA GLU A 72 2.61 -2.18 -4.82
C GLU A 72 3.21 -0.84 -4.35
N MET A 73 3.23 -0.59 -3.04
CA MET A 73 3.80 0.63 -2.46
C MET A 73 5.33 0.74 -2.61
N ARG A 74 6.02 -0.38 -2.89
CA ARG A 74 7.48 -0.41 -3.12
C ARG A 74 7.85 0.10 -4.51
N ASP A 75 6.94 -0.01 -5.48
CA ASP A 75 7.18 0.48 -6.83
C ASP A 75 7.28 2.01 -6.81
N ARG A 76 8.49 2.52 -7.04
CA ARG A 76 8.80 3.96 -7.03
C ARG A 76 8.14 4.71 -8.20
N SER A 77 7.59 4.02 -9.19
CA SER A 77 6.80 4.64 -10.26
C SER A 77 5.38 4.98 -9.80
N VAL A 78 4.90 4.34 -8.74
CA VAL A 78 3.56 4.56 -8.18
C VAL A 78 3.58 5.77 -7.26
N ILE A 79 2.67 6.70 -7.52
CA ILE A 79 2.56 7.96 -6.76
C ILE A 79 1.46 7.85 -5.70
N ASN A 80 0.35 7.22 -6.06
CA ASN A 80 -0.80 6.99 -5.18
C ASN A 80 -1.30 5.55 -5.34
N VAL A 81 -1.65 4.91 -4.23
CA VAL A 81 -2.29 3.59 -4.20
C VAL A 81 -3.69 3.73 -3.61
N ILE A 82 -4.64 2.95 -4.14
CA ILE A 82 -5.98 2.79 -3.56
C ILE A 82 -5.99 1.42 -2.89
N PRO A 83 -5.92 1.34 -1.54
CA PRO A 83 -6.04 0.07 -0.84
C PRO A 83 -7.35 -0.63 -1.19
N ASN A 84 -7.32 -1.95 -1.31
CA ASN A 84 -8.50 -2.76 -1.59
C ASN A 84 -9.53 -2.61 -0.46
N ASP A 85 -10.83 -2.62 -0.78
CA ASP A 85 -11.93 -2.51 0.20
C ASP A 85 -11.93 -3.67 1.23
N SER A 86 -11.17 -4.73 0.98
CA SER A 86 -11.01 -5.88 1.87
C SER A 86 -9.96 -5.70 2.98
N LEU A 87 -9.33 -4.52 3.06
CA LEU A 87 -8.25 -4.16 3.98
C LEU A 87 -8.75 -3.22 5.09
#